data_AF-A0A4R3IIJ3-F1
#
_entry.id   AF-A0A4R3IIJ3-F1
#
_cell.length_a   1.000
_cell.length_b   1.000
_cell.length_c   1.000
_cell.angle_alpha   90.00
_cell.angle_beta   90.00
_cell.angle_gamma   90.00
#
_symmetry.space_group_name_H-M   'P 1'
#
loop_
_entity.id
_entity.type
_entity.pdbx_description
1 polymer ?
#
loop_
_entity_poly.entity_id
_entity_poly.type
_entity_poly.pdbx_seq_one_letter_code
_entity_poly.pdbx_strand_id
1 'polypeptide(L)'
;MNPEKYNEIKGQDLPDTREVSQSQQAVTHGVTHACRKPGYGPRPRLPHSAGPYLMRRGRIFYFRKRLPRAGSNRPSKLFLCLSLRTDLPLDAVKRTAALLTVYEREEKMIVDGFKTGTLSQAEAKTVLTEMLRAELARILEQQTSAEPVDDYQLDARIEALEKENRSLRRAARQQDWSSLQSLLFKASQVVGAQLPEALSPDFGRQAISLKKRLNDVEMDALDGDDVRNASRTLRAEEGIEDFDAFVQAPVSLSRSWEHALVRHPSPSMKANIDAIGKLAVEYFGDIPVTALTMDRQKGFFAWMARLPKSNGKAHGKNRFCSEGCQM
;
A
#
# COMPACT_ATOMS: atom_id res chain seq x y z
N MET A 1 41.50 40.58 -21.58
CA MET A 1 41.00 41.79 -22.23
C MET A 1 39.54 41.93 -21.85
N ASN A 2 39.23 42.96 -21.05
CA ASN A 2 37.87 43.41 -20.70
C ASN A 2 37.87 44.90 -21.04
N PRO A 3 36.83 45.41 -21.69
CA PRO A 3 36.06 46.50 -21.10
C PRO A 3 34.55 46.27 -21.36
N GLU A 4 33.61 46.70 -20.54
CA GLU A 4 33.32 48.10 -20.20
C GLU A 4 32.76 48.25 -18.78
N LYS A 5 33.08 49.41 -18.19
CA LYS A 5 32.60 49.96 -16.91
C LYS A 5 31.84 51.26 -17.19
N TYR A 6 31.16 51.74 -16.15
CA TYR A 6 30.72 53.12 -15.82
C TYR A 6 29.24 53.42 -16.14
N ASN A 7 28.41 53.92 -15.21
CA ASN A 7 28.67 54.99 -14.22
C ASN A 7 27.94 54.83 -12.87
N GLU A 8 28.64 55.24 -11.81
CA GLU A 8 28.11 55.75 -10.54
C GLU A 8 27.67 57.22 -10.69
N ILE A 9 26.64 57.65 -9.95
CA ILE A 9 26.52 59.04 -9.46
C ILE A 9 26.21 59.00 -7.95
N LYS A 10 27.00 59.78 -7.21
CA LYS A 10 27.00 60.03 -5.75
C LYS A 10 26.09 61.21 -5.36
N GLY A 11 25.70 61.26 -4.07
CA GLY A 11 25.48 62.50 -3.29
C GLY A 11 24.08 62.64 -2.68
N GLN A 12 23.91 62.47 -1.35
CA GLN A 12 23.80 63.55 -0.33
C GLN A 12 22.31 64.00 -0.13
N ASP A 13 21.68 64.17 1.04
CA ASP A 13 22.07 64.40 2.44
C ASP A 13 20.93 64.00 3.42
N LEU A 14 21.30 63.72 4.68
CA LEU A 14 20.43 63.63 5.88
C LEU A 14 19.95 65.04 6.32
N PRO A 15 18.85 65.17 7.09
CA PRO A 15 19.04 65.20 8.55
C PRO A 15 18.00 64.45 9.39
N ASP A 16 18.52 64.11 10.56
CA ASP A 16 17.94 63.50 11.74
C ASP A 16 17.06 64.49 12.54
N THR A 17 16.38 63.95 13.56
CA THR A 17 15.64 64.56 14.67
C THR A 17 14.12 64.73 14.50
N ARG A 18 13.38 63.89 15.24
CA ARG A 18 12.68 64.34 16.46
C ARG A 18 12.16 63.15 17.26
N GLU A 19 12.79 62.97 18.41
CA GLU A 19 12.31 62.22 19.56
C GLU A 19 10.91 62.69 19.95
N VAL A 20 9.99 61.74 20.17
CA VAL A 20 8.76 62.00 20.92
C VAL A 20 8.72 61.04 22.11
N SER A 21 9.00 61.66 23.25
CA SER A 21 8.80 61.24 24.63
C SER A 21 7.59 60.33 24.85
N GLN A 22 7.81 59.13 25.38
CA GLN A 22 6.77 58.36 26.07
C GLN A 22 6.97 58.53 27.57
N SER A 23 6.05 59.26 28.19
CA SER A 23 5.99 59.49 29.63
C SER A 23 5.65 58.22 30.40
N GLN A 24 6.26 58.11 31.57
CA GLN A 24 5.96 57.12 32.60
C GLN A 24 4.61 57.42 33.29
N GLN A 25 4.05 56.35 33.87
CA GLN A 25 2.94 56.27 34.84
C GLN A 25 1.53 56.03 34.28
N ALA A 26 1.02 54.82 34.47
CA ALA A 26 0.19 54.48 35.63
C ALA A 26 -0.21 53.00 35.56
N VAL A 27 0.28 52.20 36.51
CA VAL A 27 -0.16 50.82 36.74
C VAL A 27 -1.58 50.87 37.31
N THR A 28 -2.55 50.41 36.53
CA THR A 28 -3.89 50.08 37.04
C THR A 28 -4.03 48.57 37.07
N HIS A 29 -4.03 48.00 38.28
CA HIS A 29 -4.37 46.59 38.51
C HIS A 29 -5.86 46.39 38.26
N GLY A 30 -6.22 46.00 37.04
CA GLY A 30 -7.55 45.47 36.74
C GLY A 30 -7.72 44.10 37.37
N VAL A 31 -8.36 44.04 38.55
CA VAL A 31 -8.86 42.80 39.14
C VAL A 31 -9.96 42.26 38.23
N THR A 32 -9.62 41.30 37.37
CA THR A 32 -10.59 40.56 36.57
C THR A 32 -11.11 39.42 37.42
N HIS A 33 -12.35 39.55 37.91
CA HIS A 33 -13.10 38.43 38.47
C HIS A 33 -13.28 37.38 37.38
N ALA A 34 -12.69 36.20 37.58
CA ALA A 34 -12.89 35.06 36.70
C ALA A 34 -14.38 34.66 36.71
N CYS A 35 -15.05 34.77 35.56
CA CYS A 35 -16.35 34.12 35.33
C CYS A 35 -16.18 32.60 35.52
N ARG A 36 -16.84 32.06 36.55
CA ARG A 36 -16.96 30.61 36.74
C ARG A 36 -17.65 30.00 35.52
N LYS A 37 -16.96 29.09 34.82
CA LYS A 37 -17.53 28.29 33.72
C LYS A 37 -18.71 27.46 34.27
N PRO A 38 -19.90 27.45 33.63
CA PRO A 38 -20.98 26.56 34.03
C PRO A 38 -20.53 25.11 33.86
N GLY A 39 -20.74 24.30 34.90
CA GLY A 39 -20.40 22.88 34.91
C GLY A 39 -21.12 22.11 33.79
N TYR A 40 -20.42 21.11 33.25
CA TYR A 40 -20.97 20.12 32.32
C TYR A 40 -22.06 19.30 33.03
N GLY A 41 -23.31 19.73 32.94
CA GLY A 41 -24.47 18.87 33.20
C GLY A 41 -24.71 17.91 32.02
N PRO A 42 -25.24 16.69 32.28
CA PRO A 42 -25.60 15.77 31.21
C PRO A 42 -26.66 16.40 30.30
N ARG A 43 -26.41 16.40 28.97
CA ARG A 43 -27.37 16.91 27.98
C ARG A 43 -28.67 16.10 28.04
N PRO A 44 -29.86 16.74 27.97
CA PRO A 44 -31.13 16.02 27.84
C PRO A 44 -31.11 15.17 26.57
N ARG A 45 -31.48 13.89 26.67
CA ARG A 45 -31.66 13.03 25.50
C ARG A 45 -32.85 13.55 24.71
N LEU A 46 -32.64 13.86 23.42
CA LEU A 46 -33.73 14.18 22.49
C LEU A 46 -34.77 13.03 22.52
N PRO A 47 -36.08 13.34 22.45
CA PRO A 47 -37.16 12.38 22.68
C PRO A 47 -37.21 11.23 21.67
N HIS A 48 -36.47 11.31 20.56
CA HIS A 48 -36.38 10.24 19.56
C HIS A 48 -34.91 9.86 19.30
N SER A 49 -34.30 9.26 20.30
CA SER A 49 -33.13 8.40 20.11
C SER A 49 -33.60 7.16 19.34
N ALA A 50 -33.69 7.26 18.01
CA ALA A 50 -33.86 6.09 17.18
C ALA A 50 -32.70 5.10 17.49
N GLY A 51 -33.03 3.81 17.64
CA GLY A 51 -32.18 2.80 18.28
C GLY A 51 -30.71 2.72 17.80
N PRO A 52 -29.89 1.83 18.40
CA PRO A 52 -28.42 1.87 18.32
C PRO A 52 -27.83 1.82 16.89
N TYR A 53 -28.61 1.37 15.91
CA TYR A 53 -28.20 1.24 14.50
C TYR A 53 -28.86 2.25 13.56
N LEU A 54 -29.71 3.14 14.06
CA LEU A 54 -30.41 4.13 13.26
C LEU A 54 -29.75 5.50 13.39
N MET A 55 -29.41 6.11 12.26
CA MET A 55 -28.89 7.47 12.21
C MET A 55 -29.75 8.31 11.27
N ARG A 56 -30.21 9.48 11.75
CA ARG A 56 -30.91 10.45 10.89
C ARG A 56 -29.92 11.46 10.34
N ARG A 57 -29.92 11.67 9.03
CA ARG A 57 -29.16 12.75 8.38
C ARG A 57 -30.10 13.49 7.42
N GLY A 58 -30.48 14.71 7.80
CA GLY A 58 -31.51 15.46 7.09
C GLY A 58 -32.88 14.77 7.17
N ARG A 59 -33.53 14.59 6.02
CA ARG A 59 -34.82 13.91 5.92
C ARG A 59 -34.69 12.37 5.87
N ILE A 60 -33.53 11.83 5.55
CA ILE A 60 -33.38 10.39 5.29
C ILE A 60 -32.75 9.67 6.50
N PHE A 61 -33.26 8.48 6.79
CA PHE A 61 -32.65 7.56 7.76
C PHE A 61 -31.57 6.67 7.13
N TYR A 62 -30.55 6.37 7.91
CA TYR A 62 -29.43 5.52 7.56
C TYR A 62 -29.28 4.41 8.60
N PHE A 63 -28.97 3.21 8.13
CA PHE A 63 -28.46 2.13 8.95
C PHE A 63 -26.97 2.38 9.22
N ARG A 64 -26.54 2.25 10.47
CA ARG A 64 -25.15 2.42 10.90
C ARG A 64 -24.77 1.35 11.90
N LYS A 65 -23.98 0.36 11.48
CA LYS A 65 -23.42 -0.69 12.37
C LYS A 65 -21.89 -0.64 12.33
N ARG A 66 -21.24 -0.86 13.47
CA ARG A 66 -19.77 -0.99 13.53
C ARG A 66 -19.36 -2.31 12.93
N LEU A 67 -18.33 -2.29 12.09
CA LEU A 67 -17.75 -3.53 11.60
C LEU A 67 -16.87 -4.15 12.72
N PRO A 68 -16.87 -5.47 12.90
CA PRO A 68 -15.92 -6.16 13.76
C PRO A 68 -14.50 -5.93 13.26
N ARG A 69 -13.53 -5.87 14.18
CA ARG A 69 -12.12 -5.76 13.83
C ARG A 69 -11.61 -7.15 13.44
N ALA A 70 -10.94 -7.26 12.28
CA ALA A 70 -10.35 -8.51 11.81
C ALA A 70 -9.58 -9.24 12.95
N GLY A 71 -9.91 -10.51 13.17
CA GLY A 71 -9.27 -11.36 14.20
C GLY A 71 -9.64 -11.06 15.67
N SER A 72 -10.61 -10.18 15.97
CA SER A 72 -11.02 -9.92 17.36
C SER A 72 -12.51 -9.61 17.52
N ASN A 73 -13.10 -10.00 18.66
CA ASN A 73 -14.47 -9.60 19.04
C ASN A 73 -14.58 -8.11 19.44
N ARG A 74 -13.56 -7.29 19.15
CA ARG A 74 -13.58 -5.85 19.46
C ARG A 74 -14.17 -5.06 18.27
N PRO A 75 -14.99 -4.04 18.52
CA PRO A 75 -15.52 -3.20 17.45
C PRO A 75 -14.40 -2.42 16.77
N SER A 76 -14.40 -2.40 15.43
CA SER A 76 -13.48 -1.56 14.66
C SER A 76 -13.93 -0.09 14.69
N LYS A 77 -13.04 0.80 14.18
CA LYS A 77 -13.40 2.20 13.94
C LYS A 77 -14.23 2.39 12.66
N LEU A 78 -14.42 1.33 11.87
CA LEU A 78 -15.16 1.35 10.60
C LEU A 78 -16.66 1.14 10.85
N PHE A 79 -17.47 1.81 10.06
CA PHE A 79 -18.93 1.68 10.09
C PHE A 79 -19.44 1.26 8.72
N LEU A 80 -20.36 0.30 8.71
CA LEU A 80 -21.26 0.07 7.59
C LEU A 80 -22.39 1.10 7.69
N CYS A 81 -22.44 2.01 6.72
CA CYS A 81 -23.46 3.05 6.63
C CYS A 81 -24.27 2.87 5.34
N LEU A 82 -25.56 2.51 5.46
CA LEU A 82 -26.44 2.29 4.31
C LEU A 82 -27.64 3.24 4.38
N SER A 83 -27.98 3.90 3.27
CA SER A 83 -29.19 4.71 3.21
C SER A 83 -30.43 3.82 3.23
N LEU A 84 -31.36 4.11 4.14
CA LEU A 84 -32.65 3.41 4.20
C LEU A 84 -33.67 4.00 3.23
N ARG A 85 -33.35 5.10 2.53
CA ARG A 85 -34.22 5.79 1.55
C ARG A 85 -35.66 6.00 2.05
N THR A 86 -35.80 6.37 3.32
CA THR A 86 -37.09 6.64 3.95
C THR A 86 -36.91 7.75 4.98
N ASP A 87 -37.92 8.60 5.11
CA ASP A 87 -38.04 9.67 6.11
C ASP A 87 -39.03 9.30 7.23
N LEU A 88 -39.68 8.15 7.12
CA LEU A 88 -40.65 7.63 8.08
C LEU A 88 -39.94 6.78 9.15
N PRO A 89 -40.04 7.13 10.46
CA PRO A 89 -39.33 6.41 11.52
C PRO A 89 -39.67 4.93 11.64
N LEU A 90 -40.97 4.57 11.52
CA LEU A 90 -41.41 3.17 11.64
C LEU A 90 -40.90 2.29 10.49
N ASP A 91 -40.90 2.83 9.27
CA ASP A 91 -40.36 2.15 8.10
C ASP A 91 -38.82 2.02 8.21
N ALA A 92 -38.14 3.05 8.70
CA ALA A 92 -36.71 3.01 8.98
C ALA A 92 -36.33 1.91 9.98
N VAL A 93 -37.13 1.71 11.03
CA VAL A 93 -36.94 0.63 12.01
C VAL A 93 -37.12 -0.74 11.36
N LYS A 94 -38.17 -0.95 10.54
CA LYS A 94 -38.39 -2.20 9.82
C LYS A 94 -37.24 -2.54 8.87
N ARG A 95 -36.80 -1.57 8.06
CA ARG A 95 -35.66 -1.76 7.13
C ARG A 95 -34.35 -2.04 7.87
N THR A 96 -34.15 -1.40 9.01
CA THR A 96 -32.98 -1.64 9.87
C THR A 96 -33.00 -3.02 10.49
N ALA A 97 -34.15 -3.51 10.97
CA ALA A 97 -34.29 -4.86 11.48
C ALA A 97 -33.97 -5.90 10.37
N ALA A 98 -34.50 -5.71 9.17
CA ALA A 98 -34.19 -6.58 8.03
C ALA A 98 -32.68 -6.57 7.68
N LEU A 99 -32.06 -5.38 7.58
CA LEU A 99 -30.62 -5.28 7.32
C LEU A 99 -29.77 -5.89 8.44
N LEU A 100 -30.21 -5.77 9.69
CA LEU A 100 -29.53 -6.37 10.83
C LEU A 100 -29.57 -7.90 10.75
N THR A 101 -30.73 -8.48 10.41
CA THR A 101 -30.85 -9.94 10.24
C THR A 101 -30.00 -10.49 9.10
N VAL A 102 -29.94 -9.77 7.97
CA VAL A 102 -29.05 -10.14 6.84
C VAL A 102 -27.60 -10.03 7.28
N TYR A 103 -27.23 -8.94 7.95
CA TYR A 103 -25.88 -8.76 8.44
C TYR A 103 -25.48 -9.86 9.42
N GLU A 104 -26.31 -10.20 10.40
CA GLU A 104 -25.99 -11.24 11.41
C GLU A 104 -25.83 -12.63 10.77
N ARG A 105 -26.58 -12.92 9.71
CA ARG A 105 -26.42 -14.14 8.92
C ARG A 105 -25.08 -14.16 8.16
N GLU A 106 -24.75 -13.05 7.50
CA GLU A 106 -23.56 -12.92 6.64
C GLU A 106 -22.31 -12.45 7.39
N GLU A 107 -22.41 -12.13 8.69
CA GLU A 107 -21.32 -11.57 9.49
C GLU A 107 -20.11 -12.48 9.48
N LYS A 108 -20.32 -13.81 9.56
CA LYS A 108 -19.24 -14.79 9.46
C LYS A 108 -18.52 -14.70 8.12
N MET A 109 -19.24 -14.66 6.99
CA MET A 109 -18.61 -14.51 5.67
C MET A 109 -17.86 -13.18 5.51
N ILE A 110 -18.43 -12.08 6.03
CA ILE A 110 -17.79 -10.76 5.99
C ILE A 110 -16.51 -10.77 6.85
N VAL A 111 -16.58 -11.30 8.07
CA VAL A 111 -15.45 -11.42 9.00
C VAL A 111 -14.41 -12.39 8.47
N ASP A 112 -14.82 -13.50 7.89
CA ASP A 112 -13.94 -14.49 7.31
C ASP A 112 -13.27 -13.92 6.07
N GLY A 113 -13.96 -13.18 5.20
CA GLY A 113 -13.35 -12.43 4.11
C GLY A 113 -12.31 -11.39 4.58
N PHE A 114 -12.51 -10.80 5.76
CA PHE A 114 -11.49 -9.95 6.40
C PHE A 114 -10.33 -10.73 7.02
N LYS A 115 -10.50 -12.03 7.34
CA LYS A 115 -9.49 -12.89 7.96
C LYS A 115 -8.70 -13.73 6.96
N THR A 116 -9.33 -14.19 5.87
CA THR A 116 -8.71 -15.05 4.86
C THR A 116 -7.81 -14.29 3.90
N GLY A 117 -7.75 -12.95 4.00
CA GLY A 117 -6.83 -12.16 3.19
C GLY A 117 -7.06 -12.41 1.71
N THR A 118 -8.27 -12.11 1.22
CA THR A 118 -8.49 -12.13 -0.24
C THR A 118 -7.55 -11.13 -0.87
N LEU A 119 -6.66 -11.60 -1.75
CA LEU A 119 -5.85 -10.73 -2.60
C LEU A 119 -6.76 -9.67 -3.22
N SER A 120 -6.40 -8.40 -3.04
CA SER A 120 -7.07 -7.36 -3.80
C SER A 120 -6.82 -7.57 -5.30
N GLN A 121 -7.70 -7.06 -6.17
CA GLN A 121 -7.51 -7.18 -7.62
C GLN A 121 -6.14 -6.60 -8.07
N ALA A 122 -5.69 -5.53 -7.42
CA ALA A 122 -4.39 -4.94 -7.68
C ALA A 122 -3.23 -5.87 -7.29
N GLU A 123 -3.34 -6.55 -6.15
CA GLU A 123 -2.33 -7.52 -5.70
C GLU A 123 -2.34 -8.80 -6.53
N ALA A 124 -3.52 -9.27 -6.93
CA ALA A 124 -3.65 -10.37 -7.87
C ALA A 124 -2.96 -10.04 -9.20
N LYS A 125 -3.18 -8.82 -9.72
CA LYS A 125 -2.50 -8.36 -10.94
C LYS A 125 -0.99 -8.33 -10.77
N THR A 126 -0.47 -7.72 -9.70
CA THR A 126 0.99 -7.67 -9.49
C THR A 126 1.62 -9.05 -9.34
N VAL A 127 0.95 -9.99 -8.65
CA VAL A 127 1.44 -11.38 -8.56
C VAL A 127 1.50 -12.04 -9.94
N LEU A 128 0.47 -11.86 -10.78
CA LEU A 128 0.47 -12.41 -12.14
C LEU A 128 1.52 -11.75 -13.04
N THR A 129 1.72 -10.43 -12.93
CA THR A 129 2.77 -9.71 -13.66
C THR A 129 4.16 -10.21 -13.27
N GLU A 130 4.42 -10.46 -11.98
CA GLU A 130 5.71 -11.01 -11.56
C GLU A 130 5.89 -12.47 -11.99
N MET A 131 4.82 -13.27 -12.02
CA MET A 131 4.86 -14.62 -12.59
C MET A 131 5.21 -14.57 -14.08
N LEU A 132 4.56 -13.69 -14.85
CA LEU A 132 4.88 -13.45 -16.26
C LEU A 132 6.35 -13.06 -16.45
N ARG A 133 6.83 -12.11 -15.64
CA ARG A 133 8.22 -11.64 -15.68
C ARG A 133 9.22 -12.77 -15.43
N ALA A 134 9.02 -13.54 -14.36
CA ALA A 134 9.92 -14.61 -13.97
C ALA A 134 9.96 -15.73 -15.02
N GLU A 135 8.82 -16.10 -15.60
CA GLU A 135 8.74 -17.14 -16.62
C GLU A 135 9.38 -16.68 -17.94
N LEU A 136 9.13 -15.45 -18.39
CA LEU A 136 9.79 -14.90 -19.59
C LEU A 136 11.30 -14.77 -19.41
N ALA A 137 11.78 -14.36 -18.23
CA ALA A 137 13.20 -14.33 -17.92
C ALA A 137 13.83 -15.72 -17.99
N ARG A 138 13.14 -16.75 -17.46
CA ARG A 138 13.58 -18.14 -17.52
C ARG A 138 13.61 -18.66 -18.97
N ILE A 139 12.59 -18.38 -19.80
CA ILE A 139 12.61 -18.78 -21.23
C ILE A 139 13.79 -18.10 -21.95
N LEU A 140 14.02 -16.80 -21.70
CA LEU A 140 15.14 -16.06 -22.31
C LEU A 140 16.49 -16.64 -21.91
N GLU A 141 16.68 -16.97 -20.64
CA GLU A 141 17.92 -17.60 -20.14
C GLU A 141 18.17 -18.94 -20.81
N GLN A 142 17.13 -19.76 -20.97
CA GLN A 142 17.22 -21.04 -21.70
C GLN A 142 17.61 -20.84 -23.16
N GLN A 143 16.99 -19.89 -23.86
CA GLN A 143 17.29 -19.60 -25.26
C GLN A 143 18.71 -19.00 -25.45
N THR A 144 19.21 -18.26 -24.46
CA THR A 144 20.55 -17.65 -24.50
C THR A 144 21.65 -18.63 -24.07
N SER A 145 21.28 -19.79 -23.52
CA SER A 145 22.24 -20.82 -23.14
C SER A 145 23.03 -21.29 -24.36
N ALA A 146 24.35 -21.35 -24.22
CA ALA A 146 25.26 -21.75 -25.29
C ALA A 146 25.34 -23.28 -25.49
N GLU A 147 24.58 -24.05 -24.71
CA GLU A 147 24.59 -25.50 -24.80
C GLU A 147 23.79 -25.95 -26.04
N PRO A 148 24.40 -26.71 -26.97
CA PRO A 148 23.69 -27.26 -28.09
C PRO A 148 22.65 -28.27 -27.58
N VAL A 149 21.38 -27.99 -27.84
CA VAL A 149 20.26 -28.88 -27.52
C VAL A 149 19.95 -29.73 -28.74
N ASP A 150 19.76 -31.03 -28.53
CA ASP A 150 19.39 -31.98 -29.58
C ASP A 150 17.91 -31.83 -29.95
N ASP A 151 17.56 -31.98 -31.23
CA ASP A 151 16.20 -31.81 -31.76
C ASP A 151 15.22 -32.75 -31.02
N TYR A 152 15.66 -33.98 -30.71
CA TYR A 152 14.85 -34.93 -29.92
C TYR A 152 14.49 -34.40 -28.53
N GLN A 153 15.39 -33.63 -27.90
CA GLN A 153 15.13 -33.02 -26.58
C GLN A 153 14.17 -31.84 -26.69
N LEU A 154 14.27 -31.05 -27.77
CA LEU A 154 13.35 -29.96 -28.07
C LEU A 154 11.93 -30.50 -28.30
N ASP A 155 11.79 -31.51 -29.17
CA ASP A 155 10.51 -32.18 -29.46
C ASP A 155 9.89 -32.77 -28.18
N ALA A 156 10.69 -33.46 -27.36
CA ALA A 156 10.21 -34.02 -26.10
C ALA A 156 9.75 -32.92 -25.11
N ARG A 157 10.41 -31.75 -25.12
CA ARG A 157 10.01 -30.61 -24.28
C ARG A 157 8.70 -29.99 -24.79
N ILE A 158 8.54 -29.83 -26.10
CA ILE A 158 7.31 -29.34 -26.72
C ILE A 158 6.15 -30.28 -26.39
N GLU A 159 6.32 -31.60 -26.56
CA GLU A 159 5.29 -32.59 -26.23
C GLU A 159 4.89 -32.52 -24.73
N ALA A 160 5.87 -32.32 -23.84
CA ALA A 160 5.62 -32.14 -22.41
C ALA A 160 4.81 -30.86 -22.13
N LEU A 161 5.13 -29.75 -22.78
CA LEU A 161 4.40 -28.47 -22.66
C LEU A 161 2.98 -28.58 -23.18
N GLU A 162 2.75 -29.27 -24.30
CA GLU A 162 1.40 -29.53 -24.78
C GLU A 162 0.59 -30.38 -23.79
N LYS A 163 1.21 -31.41 -23.21
CA LYS A 163 0.59 -32.27 -22.21
C LYS A 163 0.25 -31.48 -20.95
N GLU A 164 1.12 -30.57 -20.53
CA GLU A 164 0.86 -29.62 -19.45
C GLU A 164 -0.32 -28.69 -19.81
N ASN A 165 -0.37 -28.14 -21.01
CA ASN A 165 -1.50 -27.31 -21.46
C ASN A 165 -2.81 -28.11 -21.52
N ARG A 166 -2.76 -29.41 -21.86
CA ARG A 166 -3.92 -30.31 -21.79
C ARG A 166 -4.36 -30.55 -20.33
N SER A 167 -3.44 -30.75 -19.39
CA SER A 167 -3.76 -30.95 -17.97
C SER A 167 -4.32 -29.67 -17.34
N LEU A 168 -3.72 -28.50 -17.60
CA LEU A 168 -4.19 -27.20 -17.14
C LEU A 168 -5.62 -26.90 -17.60
N ARG A 169 -5.98 -27.25 -18.84
CA ARG A 169 -7.37 -27.14 -19.33
C ARG A 169 -8.34 -28.02 -18.54
N ARG A 170 -7.94 -29.23 -18.14
CA ARG A 170 -8.77 -30.12 -17.31
C ARG A 170 -8.90 -29.58 -15.88
N ALA A 171 -7.79 -29.16 -15.29
CA ALA A 171 -7.74 -28.56 -13.96
C ALA A 171 -8.66 -27.33 -13.87
N ALA A 172 -8.65 -26.45 -14.88
CA ALA A 172 -9.53 -25.29 -14.93
C ALA A 172 -11.03 -25.65 -14.93
N ARG A 173 -11.42 -26.76 -15.59
CA ARG A 173 -12.81 -27.25 -15.59
C ARG A 173 -13.22 -27.78 -14.22
N GLN A 174 -12.27 -28.36 -13.48
CA GLN A 174 -12.46 -28.91 -12.15
C GLN A 174 -12.26 -27.88 -11.03
N GLN A 175 -11.87 -26.65 -11.39
CA GLN A 175 -11.46 -25.60 -10.44
C GLN A 175 -10.30 -26.02 -9.53
N ASP A 176 -9.41 -26.87 -10.04
CA ASP A 176 -8.17 -27.25 -9.39
C ASP A 176 -7.04 -26.32 -9.84
N TRP A 177 -6.42 -25.64 -8.86
CA TRP A 177 -5.33 -24.69 -9.07
C TRP A 177 -4.01 -25.13 -8.41
N SER A 178 -3.99 -26.35 -7.86
CA SER A 178 -2.88 -26.88 -7.05
C SER A 178 -1.54 -26.83 -7.79
N SER A 179 -1.54 -27.11 -9.09
CA SER A 179 -0.34 -27.10 -9.93
C SER A 179 0.35 -25.73 -10.03
N LEU A 180 -0.37 -24.64 -9.77
CA LEU A 180 0.16 -23.27 -9.85
C LEU A 180 0.58 -22.69 -8.51
N GLN A 181 0.26 -23.34 -7.38
CA GLN A 181 0.53 -22.77 -6.05
C GLN A 181 2.00 -22.43 -5.85
N SER A 182 2.92 -23.30 -6.30
CA SER A 182 4.36 -23.08 -6.14
C SER A 182 4.85 -21.85 -6.92
N LEU A 183 4.38 -21.67 -8.17
CA LEU A 183 4.73 -20.52 -9.01
C LEU A 183 4.15 -19.22 -8.44
N LEU A 184 2.87 -19.24 -8.08
CA LEU A 184 2.19 -18.08 -7.50
C LEU A 184 2.78 -17.70 -6.14
N PHE A 185 3.20 -18.67 -5.33
CA PHE A 185 3.86 -18.42 -4.06
C PHE A 185 5.22 -17.75 -4.25
N LYS A 186 6.04 -18.23 -5.20
CA LYS A 186 7.32 -17.56 -5.52
C LYS A 186 7.09 -16.12 -5.97
N ALA A 187 6.14 -15.88 -6.87
CA ALA A 187 5.80 -14.54 -7.32
C ALA A 187 5.26 -13.65 -6.19
N SER A 188 4.42 -14.20 -5.31
CA SER A 188 3.86 -13.45 -4.17
C SER A 188 4.94 -13.06 -3.16
N GLN A 189 5.94 -13.92 -2.93
CA GLN A 189 7.07 -13.59 -2.07
C GLN A 189 7.87 -12.41 -2.61
N VAL A 190 8.11 -12.36 -3.92
CA VAL A 190 8.80 -11.22 -4.54
C VAL A 190 8.01 -9.93 -4.33
N VAL A 191 6.70 -9.90 -4.59
CA VAL A 191 5.86 -8.69 -4.41
C VAL A 191 5.59 -8.33 -2.94
N GLY A 192 5.88 -9.24 -2.01
CA GLY A 192 5.39 -9.18 -0.63
C GLY A 192 3.86 -9.15 -0.58
N ALA A 193 3.23 -10.01 -1.38
CA ALA A 193 1.79 -10.29 -1.30
C ALA A 193 1.57 -11.57 -0.50
N GLN A 194 0.54 -11.57 0.35
CA GLN A 194 0.11 -12.76 1.07
C GLN A 194 -0.82 -13.56 0.17
N LEU A 195 -0.35 -14.73 -0.27
CA LEU A 195 -1.16 -15.65 -1.07
C LEU A 195 -2.11 -16.41 -0.13
N PRO A 196 -3.43 -16.40 -0.36
CA PRO A 196 -4.36 -17.19 0.43
C PRO A 196 -4.16 -18.68 0.14
N GLU A 197 -4.42 -19.53 1.14
CA GLU A 197 -4.32 -20.99 1.01
C GLU A 197 -5.27 -21.54 -0.06
N ALA A 198 -6.49 -20.98 -0.13
CA ALA A 198 -7.46 -21.24 -1.18
C ALA A 198 -7.53 -20.06 -2.16
N LEU A 199 -7.20 -20.30 -3.42
CA LEU A 199 -7.30 -19.30 -4.48
C LEU A 199 -8.77 -19.07 -4.89
N SER A 200 -9.12 -17.81 -5.16
CA SER A 200 -10.44 -17.51 -5.72
C SER A 200 -10.55 -18.09 -7.14
N PRO A 201 -11.75 -18.52 -7.58
CA PRO A 201 -11.93 -19.08 -8.92
C PRO A 201 -11.49 -18.14 -10.04
N ASP A 202 -11.73 -16.84 -9.90
CA ASP A 202 -11.35 -15.84 -10.91
C ASP A 202 -9.83 -15.70 -11.02
N PHE A 203 -9.14 -15.64 -9.88
CA PHE A 203 -7.68 -15.57 -9.84
C PHE A 203 -7.04 -16.86 -10.38
N GLY A 204 -7.56 -18.02 -9.99
CA GLY A 204 -7.11 -19.32 -10.49
C GLY A 204 -7.27 -19.45 -12.02
N ARG A 205 -8.40 -19.00 -12.57
CA ARG A 205 -8.64 -18.98 -14.02
C ARG A 205 -7.66 -18.06 -14.76
N GLN A 206 -7.41 -16.87 -14.23
CA GLN A 206 -6.42 -15.94 -14.79
C GLN A 206 -5.02 -16.54 -14.77
N ALA A 207 -4.62 -17.15 -13.66
CA ALA A 207 -3.31 -17.79 -13.50
C ALA A 207 -3.13 -18.97 -14.48
N ILE A 208 -4.13 -19.85 -14.63
CA ILE A 208 -4.10 -20.94 -15.64
C ILE A 208 -4.03 -20.36 -17.05
N SER A 209 -4.83 -19.34 -17.35
CA SER A 209 -4.81 -18.72 -18.68
C SER A 209 -3.45 -18.13 -19.00
N LEU A 210 -2.79 -17.49 -18.03
CA LEU A 210 -1.45 -16.95 -18.17
C LEU A 210 -0.41 -18.05 -18.34
N LYS A 211 -0.41 -19.09 -17.49
CA LYS A 211 0.55 -20.21 -17.61
C LYS A 211 0.43 -20.94 -18.94
N LYS A 212 -0.78 -21.16 -19.45
CA LYS A 212 -0.95 -21.77 -20.77
C LYS A 212 -0.31 -20.96 -21.88
N ARG A 213 -0.55 -19.64 -21.88
CA ARG A 213 0.01 -18.74 -22.89
C ARG A 213 1.54 -18.63 -22.77
N LEU A 214 2.09 -18.71 -21.56
CA LEU A 214 3.53 -18.81 -21.34
C LEU A 214 4.11 -20.11 -21.91
N ASN A 215 3.39 -21.23 -21.75
CA ASN A 215 3.79 -22.49 -22.37
C ASN A 215 3.72 -22.40 -23.90
N ASP A 216 2.73 -21.70 -24.46
CA ASP A 216 2.66 -21.44 -25.90
C ASP A 216 3.88 -20.61 -26.38
N VAL A 217 4.25 -19.55 -25.65
CA VAL A 217 5.47 -18.77 -25.93
C VAL A 217 6.75 -19.61 -25.82
N GLU A 218 6.84 -20.52 -24.85
CA GLU A 218 7.99 -21.42 -24.72
C GLU A 218 8.07 -22.39 -25.90
N MET A 219 6.94 -22.93 -26.38
CA MET A 219 6.91 -23.79 -27.57
C MET A 219 7.38 -23.02 -28.81
N ASP A 220 6.85 -21.82 -29.06
CA ASP A 220 7.27 -20.97 -30.19
C ASP A 220 8.77 -20.64 -30.13
N ALA A 221 9.31 -20.42 -28.93
CA ALA A 221 10.74 -20.16 -28.73
C ALA A 221 11.62 -21.40 -28.97
N LEU A 222 11.11 -22.60 -28.64
CA LEU A 222 11.80 -23.87 -28.92
C LEU A 222 11.77 -24.22 -30.41
N ASP A 223 10.70 -23.82 -31.13
CA ASP A 223 10.59 -23.91 -32.60
C ASP A 223 11.47 -22.89 -33.35
N GLY A 224 12.19 -22.04 -32.61
CA GLY A 224 13.22 -21.13 -33.14
C GLY A 224 12.81 -19.66 -33.25
N ASP A 225 11.63 -19.27 -32.76
CA ASP A 225 11.29 -17.83 -32.65
C ASP A 225 12.04 -17.16 -31.48
N ASP A 226 12.28 -15.85 -31.58
CA ASP A 226 12.80 -15.07 -30.45
C ASP A 226 11.69 -14.90 -29.40
N VAL A 227 11.98 -15.16 -28.13
CA VAL A 227 11.05 -14.94 -27.01
C VAL A 227 10.45 -13.52 -27.02
N ARG A 228 11.20 -12.53 -27.49
CA ARG A 228 10.73 -11.14 -27.66
C ARG A 228 9.57 -11.01 -28.63
N ASN A 229 9.59 -11.81 -29.69
CA ASN A 229 8.55 -11.87 -30.71
C ASN A 229 7.40 -12.77 -30.29
N ALA A 230 7.69 -13.99 -29.83
CA ALA A 230 6.69 -14.94 -29.37
C ALA A 230 5.81 -14.36 -28.24
N SER A 231 6.39 -13.59 -27.31
CA SER A 231 5.65 -12.96 -26.21
C SER A 231 4.95 -11.64 -26.55
N ARG A 232 5.01 -11.15 -27.79
CA ARG A 232 4.53 -9.81 -28.18
C ARG A 232 3.08 -9.53 -27.77
N THR A 233 2.18 -10.49 -27.99
CA THR A 233 0.76 -10.36 -27.64
C THR A 233 0.56 -10.24 -26.13
N LEU A 234 1.23 -11.10 -25.34
CA LEU A 234 1.16 -11.05 -23.87
C LEU A 234 1.68 -9.73 -23.31
N ARG A 235 2.77 -9.22 -23.89
CA ARG A 235 3.36 -7.95 -23.49
C ARG A 235 2.43 -6.78 -23.77
N ALA A 236 1.79 -6.76 -24.94
CA ALA A 236 0.87 -5.70 -25.33
C ALA A 236 -0.34 -5.62 -24.38
N GLU A 237 -0.88 -6.75 -23.94
CA GLU A 237 -1.99 -6.79 -22.97
C GLU A 237 -1.63 -6.22 -21.59
N GLU A 238 -0.38 -6.42 -21.15
CA GLU A 238 0.12 -5.92 -19.87
C GLU A 238 0.77 -4.53 -19.96
N GLY A 239 0.87 -3.95 -21.16
CA GLY A 239 1.48 -2.63 -21.40
C GLY A 239 3.01 -2.62 -21.27
N ILE A 240 3.68 -3.73 -21.62
CA ILE A 240 5.13 -3.89 -21.51
C ILE A 240 5.82 -3.50 -22.82
N GLU A 241 6.34 -2.26 -22.88
CA GLU A 241 7.01 -1.72 -24.07
C GLU A 241 8.44 -2.23 -24.25
N ASP A 242 9.20 -2.33 -23.17
CA ASP A 242 10.59 -2.80 -23.15
C ASP A 242 10.66 -4.18 -22.51
N PHE A 243 10.95 -5.20 -23.31
CA PHE A 243 11.07 -6.59 -22.84
C PHE A 243 12.30 -6.77 -21.98
N ASP A 244 13.46 -6.29 -22.44
CA ASP A 244 14.73 -6.55 -21.79
C ASP A 244 14.78 -5.86 -20.43
N ALA A 245 14.23 -4.66 -20.30
CA ALA A 245 14.06 -3.99 -19.01
C ALA A 245 13.05 -4.72 -18.11
N PHE A 246 11.98 -5.28 -18.67
CA PHE A 246 10.94 -5.97 -17.91
C PHE A 246 11.45 -7.26 -17.28
N VAL A 247 12.16 -8.11 -18.02
CA VAL A 247 12.64 -9.41 -17.52
C VAL A 247 13.75 -9.29 -16.47
N GLN A 248 14.40 -8.12 -16.35
CA GLN A 248 15.36 -7.89 -15.28
C GLN A 248 14.71 -8.04 -13.90
N ALA A 249 15.52 -8.44 -12.92
CA ALA A 249 15.07 -8.46 -11.54
C ALA A 249 14.63 -7.04 -11.12
N PRO A 250 13.43 -6.90 -10.54
CA PRO A 250 12.92 -5.60 -10.12
C PRO A 250 13.83 -4.97 -9.07
N VAL A 251 13.94 -3.64 -9.10
CA VAL A 251 14.71 -2.91 -8.09
C VAL A 251 14.03 -3.05 -6.73
N SER A 252 14.71 -3.72 -5.80
CA SER A 252 14.25 -3.90 -4.43
C SER A 252 14.26 -2.60 -3.64
N LEU A 253 13.50 -2.58 -2.53
CA LEU A 253 13.50 -1.50 -1.57
C LEU A 253 14.94 -1.22 -1.12
N SER A 254 15.62 -2.21 -0.52
CA SER A 254 16.98 -2.08 0.01
C SER A 254 17.93 -1.38 -0.98
N ARG A 255 17.99 -1.88 -2.21
CA ARG A 255 18.84 -1.36 -3.29
C ARG A 255 18.46 0.06 -3.70
N SER A 256 17.16 0.36 -3.77
CA SER A 256 16.69 1.71 -4.10
C SER A 256 17.11 2.74 -3.03
N TRP A 257 17.06 2.34 -1.75
CA TRP A 257 17.46 3.18 -0.63
C TRP A 257 18.98 3.40 -0.56
N GLU A 258 19.78 2.35 -0.77
CA GLU A 258 21.23 2.47 -0.86
C GLU A 258 21.63 3.49 -1.94
N HIS A 259 21.01 3.40 -3.11
CA HIS A 259 21.26 4.32 -4.20
C HIS A 259 20.80 5.76 -3.89
N ALA A 260 19.69 5.93 -3.16
CA ALA A 260 19.22 7.23 -2.69
C ALA A 260 20.20 7.88 -1.68
N LEU A 261 20.81 7.08 -0.80
CA LEU A 261 21.80 7.54 0.18
C LEU A 261 23.11 8.02 -0.47
N VAL A 262 23.50 7.38 -1.57
CA VAL A 262 24.69 7.75 -2.36
C VAL A 262 24.48 9.06 -3.10
N ARG A 263 23.31 9.23 -3.73
CA ARG A 263 23.09 10.34 -4.67
C ARG A 263 23.10 11.70 -3.99
N HIS A 264 22.12 12.07 -3.15
CA HIS A 264 21.99 13.49 -2.76
C HIS A 264 21.34 13.83 -1.39
N PRO A 265 21.59 13.17 -0.24
CA PRO A 265 21.08 13.68 1.03
C PRO A 265 22.13 14.48 1.80
N SER A 266 21.74 15.64 2.35
CA SER A 266 22.49 16.32 3.42
C SER A 266 22.62 15.39 4.63
N PRO A 267 23.56 15.61 5.58
CA PRO A 267 23.75 14.72 6.74
C PRO A 267 22.46 14.45 7.53
N SER A 268 21.59 15.44 7.69
CA SER A 268 20.30 15.29 8.36
C SER A 268 19.28 14.50 7.52
N MET A 269 19.28 14.68 6.20
CA MET A 269 18.44 13.88 5.29
C MET A 269 18.90 12.42 5.24
N LYS A 270 20.22 12.15 5.30
CA LYS A 270 20.76 10.77 5.35
C LYS A 270 20.18 10.01 6.53
N ALA A 271 20.23 10.61 7.72
CA ALA A 271 19.69 9.99 8.93
C ALA A 271 18.18 9.71 8.85
N ASN A 272 17.39 10.65 8.31
CA ASN A 272 15.95 10.46 8.15
C ASN A 272 15.60 9.39 7.11
N ILE A 273 16.28 9.41 5.95
CA ILE A 273 16.07 8.44 4.88
C ILE A 273 16.46 7.03 5.34
N ASP A 274 17.59 6.90 6.05
CA ASP A 274 18.06 5.62 6.61
C ASP A 274 17.06 5.06 7.64
N ALA A 275 16.56 5.91 8.56
CA ALA A 275 15.57 5.49 9.55
C ALA A 275 14.25 5.05 8.90
N ILE A 276 13.74 5.81 7.93
CA ILE A 276 12.50 5.46 7.22
C ILE A 276 12.70 4.20 6.36
N GLY A 277 13.85 4.06 5.70
CA GLY A 277 14.19 2.90 4.87
C GLY A 277 14.22 1.61 5.67
N LYS A 278 14.87 1.61 6.85
CA LYS A 278 14.87 0.46 7.77
C LYS A 278 13.47 0.08 8.23
N LEU A 279 12.65 1.08 8.58
CA LEU A 279 11.25 0.84 8.94
C LEU A 279 10.43 0.30 7.78
N ALA A 280 10.69 0.77 6.55
CA ALA A 280 9.99 0.31 5.35
C ALA A 280 10.34 -1.15 5.03
N VAL A 281 11.62 -1.52 5.08
CA VAL A 281 12.07 -2.91 4.90
C VAL A 281 11.50 -3.81 6.00
N GLU A 282 11.46 -3.36 7.25
CA GLU A 282 10.84 -4.13 8.34
C GLU A 282 9.33 -4.34 8.13
N TYR A 283 8.62 -3.32 7.63
CA TYR A 283 7.17 -3.39 7.47
C TYR A 283 6.75 -4.16 6.21
N PHE A 284 7.43 -3.96 5.09
CA PHE A 284 7.07 -4.53 3.80
C PHE A 284 7.87 -5.78 3.43
N GLY A 285 9.03 -6.00 4.05
CA GLY A 285 10.07 -6.85 3.51
C GLY A 285 10.88 -6.14 2.42
N ASP A 286 11.85 -6.85 1.85
CA ASP A 286 12.66 -6.33 0.75
C ASP A 286 12.00 -6.56 -0.62
N ILE A 287 10.88 -5.88 -0.83
CA ILE A 287 10.03 -6.02 -2.02
C ILE A 287 10.45 -5.06 -3.15
N PRO A 288 9.96 -5.23 -4.39
CA PRO A 288 10.10 -4.25 -5.46
C PRO A 288 9.51 -2.89 -5.08
N VAL A 289 10.16 -1.80 -5.51
CA VAL A 289 9.60 -0.44 -5.36
C VAL A 289 8.26 -0.30 -6.07
N THR A 290 8.06 -0.98 -7.20
CA THR A 290 6.80 -1.01 -7.96
C THR A 290 5.65 -1.64 -7.19
N ALA A 291 5.92 -2.48 -6.19
CA ALA A 291 4.91 -3.09 -5.34
C ALA A 291 4.38 -2.12 -4.25
N LEU A 292 4.99 -0.93 -4.09
CA LEU A 292 4.55 0.10 -3.13
C LEU A 292 3.39 0.95 -3.68
N THR A 293 2.19 0.38 -3.68
CA THR A 293 0.98 1.13 -4.01
C THR A 293 0.68 2.23 -2.99
N MET A 294 -0.10 3.24 -3.39
CA MET A 294 -0.54 4.32 -2.49
C MET A 294 -1.23 3.80 -1.23
N ASP A 295 -1.98 2.70 -1.34
CA ASP A 295 -2.67 2.12 -0.19
C ASP A 295 -1.72 1.39 0.75
N ARG A 296 -0.71 0.70 0.21
CA ARG A 296 0.39 0.14 1.00
C ARG A 296 1.16 1.24 1.73
N GLN A 297 1.47 2.35 1.06
CA GLN A 297 2.13 3.52 1.68
C GLN A 297 1.29 4.12 2.82
N LYS A 298 -0.03 4.32 2.62
CA LYS A 298 -0.94 4.78 3.70
C LYS A 298 -0.93 3.84 4.89
N GLY A 299 -0.94 2.53 4.64
CA GLY A 299 -0.85 1.49 5.66
C GLY A 299 0.44 1.62 6.49
N PHE A 300 1.56 1.76 5.81
CA PHE A 300 2.86 1.98 6.43
C PHE A 300 2.92 3.25 7.28
N PHE A 301 2.48 4.41 6.77
CA PHE A 301 2.47 5.64 7.58
C PHE A 301 1.51 5.54 8.78
N ALA A 302 0.37 4.86 8.62
CA ALA A 302 -0.55 4.62 9.73
C ALA A 302 0.01 3.65 10.78
N TRP A 303 0.88 2.72 10.39
CA TRP A 303 1.64 1.86 11.29
C TRP A 303 2.76 2.65 11.99
N MET A 304 3.57 3.39 11.22
CA MET A 304 4.67 4.22 11.73
C MET A 304 4.19 5.26 12.74
N ALA A 305 3.02 5.87 12.52
CA ALA A 305 2.42 6.83 13.46
C ALA A 305 2.07 6.25 14.84
N ARG A 306 2.04 4.90 14.97
CA ARG A 306 1.80 4.21 16.25
C ARG A 306 3.08 3.91 17.01
N LEU A 307 4.25 4.11 16.39
CA LEU A 307 5.52 3.91 17.06
C LEU A 307 5.68 4.91 18.22
N PRO A 308 6.31 4.53 19.34
CA PRO A 308 6.53 5.42 20.46
C PRO A 308 7.27 6.69 20.02
N LYS A 309 6.70 7.86 20.35
CA LYS A 309 7.31 9.18 20.03
C LYS A 309 8.65 9.43 20.75
N SER A 310 9.04 8.54 21.65
CA SER A 310 10.29 8.59 22.43
C SER A 310 11.45 7.84 21.78
N ASN A 311 11.25 7.12 20.67
CA ASN A 311 12.34 6.47 19.94
C ASN A 311 13.38 7.53 19.54
N GLY A 312 14.59 7.44 20.11
CA GLY A 312 15.70 8.37 19.88
C GLY A 312 15.72 9.67 20.70
N LYS A 313 14.70 9.96 21.53
CA LYS A 313 14.66 11.19 22.35
C LYS A 313 15.18 11.04 23.78
N ALA A 314 15.53 9.82 24.20
CA ALA A 314 16.03 9.58 25.56
C ALA A 314 17.49 10.01 25.78
N HIS A 315 18.27 10.28 24.72
CA HIS A 315 19.69 10.65 24.85
C HIS A 315 19.96 12.14 25.17
N GLY A 316 18.93 12.96 25.35
CA GLY A 316 19.09 14.41 25.57
C GLY A 316 19.18 14.88 27.02
N LYS A 317 18.93 14.02 28.02
CA LYS A 317 18.91 14.43 29.44
C LYS A 317 20.22 14.18 30.21
N ASN A 318 21.26 13.63 29.57
CA ASN A 318 22.58 13.46 30.19
C ASN A 318 23.53 14.65 29.94
N ARG A 319 23.03 15.83 29.59
CA ARG A 319 23.86 17.04 29.50
C ARG A 319 24.08 17.76 30.84
N PHE A 320 23.41 17.32 31.92
CA PHE A 320 23.44 18.01 33.22
C PHE A 320 23.77 17.11 34.43
N CYS A 321 24.16 15.85 34.24
CA CYS A 321 24.66 15.01 35.34
C CYS A 321 26.14 14.71 35.12
N SER A 322 26.97 15.72 35.40
CA SER A 322 28.39 15.54 35.71
C SER A 322 28.51 15.12 37.17
N GLU A 323 28.18 13.86 37.47
CA GLU A 323 28.65 13.24 38.71
C GLU A 323 29.49 12.03 38.29
N GLY A 324 30.80 12.18 38.49
CA GLY A 324 31.79 11.18 38.11
C GLY A 324 31.64 9.92 38.94
N CYS A 325 31.95 8.79 38.31
CA CYS A 325 32.43 7.62 39.04
C CYS A 325 33.63 8.05 39.88
N GLN A 326 33.44 8.11 41.21
CA GLN A 326 34.53 7.83 42.13
C GLN A 326 34.56 6.32 42.38
N MET A 327 35.79 5.82 42.49
CA MET A 327 36.17 4.41 42.58
C MET A 327 35.45 3.63 43.67
#